data_AF-V4A996-F1
#
_entry.id   AF-V4A996-F1
#
_cell.length_a   1.000
_cell.length_b   1.000
_cell.length_c   1.000
_cell.angle_alpha   90.00
_cell.angle_beta   90.00
_cell.angle_gamma   90.00
#
_symmetry.space_group_name_H-M   'P 1'
#
loop_
_entity.id
_entity.type
_entity.pdbx_description
1 polymer ?
#
loop_
_entity_poly.entity_id
_entity_poly.type
_entity_poly.pdbx_seq_one_letter_code
_entity_poly.pdbx_strand_id
1 'polypeptide(L)'
;ENILMYKPKNMSYCVIPKNGCTFWIRVMRYLNKDTENKKISSPFDISRFEAHGWRYNQTLYRLQNTKHRDLIFKSTRFLVSRDPYSKLLSGYMDKLFLPMYWTFQGINMIKKVRKNPSDLSLKCGHDLSFQEFLDFLLTEKDDPTKIDGHFRPTQFYCSPCIFKPHFVAKQESFKKDSEYILGKFGLLDIV
;
A
#
# COMPACT_ATOMS: atom_id res chain seq x y z
N GLU A 1 2.11 -11.74 2.72
CA GLU A 1 2.97 -10.60 2.32
C GLU A 1 3.10 -10.55 0.81
N ASN A 2 2.85 -9.38 0.22
CA ASN A 2 3.06 -9.13 -1.21
C ASN A 2 4.40 -8.43 -1.38
N ILE A 3 5.41 -9.16 -1.85
CA ILE A 3 6.78 -8.68 -1.98
C ILE A 3 7.16 -8.60 -3.45
N LEU A 4 7.68 -7.45 -3.85
CA LEU A 4 8.31 -7.25 -5.16
C LEU A 4 9.81 -7.45 -5.01
N MET A 5 10.45 -8.05 -6.01
CA MET A 5 11.88 -8.30 -6.00
C MET A 5 12.51 -7.84 -7.31
N TYR A 6 13.69 -7.24 -7.21
CA TYR A 6 14.56 -6.95 -8.33
C TYR A 6 15.83 -7.79 -8.16
N LYS A 7 15.87 -8.92 -8.88
CA LYS A 7 16.92 -9.95 -8.74
C LYS A 7 18.33 -9.44 -9.03
N PRO A 8 18.60 -8.63 -10.07
CA PRO A 8 19.96 -8.19 -10.39
C PRO A 8 20.70 -7.46 -9.26
N LYS A 9 19.97 -6.84 -8.31
CA LYS A 9 20.55 -6.17 -7.14
C LYS A 9 20.17 -6.84 -5.81
N ASN A 10 19.57 -8.03 -5.85
CA ASN A 10 19.03 -8.72 -4.68
C ASN A 10 18.24 -7.75 -3.78
N MET A 11 17.33 -6.97 -4.37
CA MET A 11 16.53 -5.97 -3.65
C MET A 11 15.10 -6.48 -3.49
N SER A 12 14.54 -6.43 -2.29
CA SER A 12 13.14 -6.78 -2.03
C SER A 12 12.40 -5.66 -1.33
N TYR A 13 11.21 -5.34 -1.86
CA TYR A 13 10.32 -4.32 -1.36
C TYR A 13 8.99 -4.95 -0.92
N CYS A 14 8.55 -4.67 0.31
CA CYS A 14 7.21 -5.08 0.72
C CYS A 14 6.14 -4.02 0.43
N VAL A 15 5.11 -4.42 -0.32
CA VAL A 15 4.03 -3.53 -0.74
C VAL A 15 3.01 -3.35 0.37
N ILE A 16 2.95 -2.14 0.94
CA ILE A 16 1.98 -1.75 1.97
C ILE A 16 1.11 -0.61 1.42
N PRO A 17 -0.22 -0.77 1.31
CA PRO A 17 -1.12 0.29 0.86
C PRO A 17 -0.98 1.57 1.69
N LYS A 18 -1.06 2.71 1.01
CA LYS A 18 -1.05 4.08 1.60
C LYS A 18 0.27 4.53 2.26
N ASN A 19 1.35 3.74 2.12
CA ASN A 19 2.71 4.08 2.55
C ASN A 19 3.62 4.44 1.36
N GLY A 20 3.12 5.22 0.38
CA GLY A 20 3.91 5.55 -0.81
C GLY A 20 4.10 4.41 -1.80
N CYS A 21 3.29 3.34 -1.72
CA CYS A 21 3.49 2.13 -2.50
C CYS A 21 3.44 2.33 -4.01
N THR A 22 2.65 3.26 -4.54
CA THR A 22 2.59 3.54 -5.99
C THR A 22 3.97 3.89 -6.55
N PHE A 23 4.75 4.70 -5.84
CA PHE A 23 6.11 5.08 -6.26
C PHE A 23 7.01 3.85 -6.34
N TRP A 24 7.07 3.05 -5.27
CA TRP A 24 7.94 1.89 -5.25
C TRP A 24 7.51 0.80 -6.22
N ILE A 25 6.19 0.60 -6.42
CA ILE A 25 5.72 -0.32 -7.46
C ILE A 25 6.21 0.15 -8.83
N ARG A 26 6.07 1.44 -9.18
CA ARG A 26 6.60 1.99 -10.44
C ARG A 26 8.09 1.74 -10.61
N VAL A 27 8.89 2.01 -9.58
CA VAL A 27 10.33 1.74 -9.57
C VAL A 27 10.61 0.25 -9.82
N MET A 28 9.96 -0.65 -9.06
CA MET A 28 10.18 -2.09 -9.21
C MET A 28 9.77 -2.61 -10.58
N ARG A 29 8.68 -2.10 -11.14
CA ARG A 29 8.20 -2.43 -12.49
C ARG A 29 9.15 -1.94 -13.58
N TYR A 30 9.60 -0.70 -13.48
CA TYR A 30 10.60 -0.11 -14.38
C TYR A 30 11.88 -0.94 -14.40
N LEU A 31 12.40 -1.29 -13.22
CA LEU A 31 13.62 -2.10 -13.07
C LEU A 31 13.46 -3.51 -13.65
N ASN A 32 12.29 -4.13 -13.45
CA ASN A 32 12.00 -5.48 -13.96
C ASN A 32 11.58 -5.49 -15.44
N LYS A 33 11.38 -4.32 -16.07
CA LYS A 33 10.95 -4.17 -17.47
C LYS A 33 9.67 -4.96 -17.79
N ASP A 34 8.71 -4.97 -16.86
CA ASP A 34 7.47 -5.78 -16.94
C ASP A 34 6.26 -5.06 -17.55
N THR A 35 6.51 -4.03 -18.37
CA THR A 35 5.49 -3.10 -18.90
C THR A 35 5.17 -3.34 -20.39
N GLU A 36 5.13 -4.60 -20.81
CA GLU A 36 4.65 -5.07 -22.14
C GLU A 36 5.06 -4.20 -23.35
N ASN A 37 6.33 -4.25 -23.73
CA ASN A 37 6.90 -3.59 -24.93
C ASN A 37 6.68 -2.07 -25.07
N LYS A 38 6.13 -1.40 -24.06
CA LYS A 38 6.09 0.07 -24.02
C LYS A 38 7.50 0.60 -23.85
N LYS A 39 7.84 1.64 -24.61
CA LYS A 39 9.09 2.40 -24.45
C LYS A 39 8.96 3.29 -23.21
N ILE A 40 9.20 2.70 -22.04
CA ILE A 40 9.24 3.39 -20.75
C ILE A 40 10.64 3.97 -20.55
N SER A 41 10.73 5.28 -20.35
CA SER A 41 11.99 6.00 -20.13
C SER A 41 12.25 6.24 -18.64
N SER A 42 11.18 6.41 -17.87
CA SER A 42 11.20 6.68 -16.43
C SER A 42 10.16 5.85 -15.68
N PRO A 43 10.38 5.49 -14.41
CA PRO A 43 9.33 4.95 -13.54
C PRO A 43 8.06 5.80 -13.50
N PHE A 44 8.16 7.12 -13.72
CA PHE A 44 7.01 8.03 -13.69
C PHE A 44 6.11 7.93 -14.93
N ASP A 45 6.59 7.33 -16.04
CA ASP A 45 5.79 7.08 -17.24
C ASP A 45 4.73 5.99 -17.02
N ILE A 46 4.90 5.16 -15.97
CA ILE A 46 3.95 4.13 -15.60
C ILE A 46 2.78 4.78 -14.86
N SER A 47 1.57 4.73 -15.42
CA SER A 47 0.38 5.31 -14.80
C SER A 47 0.01 4.63 -13.47
N ARG A 48 -0.84 5.28 -12.65
CA ARG A 48 -1.36 4.66 -11.41
C ARG A 48 -2.11 3.37 -11.71
N PHE A 49 -2.90 3.35 -12.79
CA PHE A 49 -3.67 2.18 -13.20
C PHE A 49 -2.75 1.03 -13.59
N GLU A 50 -1.66 1.30 -14.32
CA GLU A 50 -0.67 0.28 -14.65
C GLU A 50 0.08 -0.20 -13.42
N ALA A 51 0.49 0.70 -12.52
CA ALA A 51 1.18 0.31 -11.29
C ALA A 51 0.35 -0.69 -10.46
N HIS A 52 -0.96 -0.50 -10.33
CA HIS A 52 -1.82 -1.36 -9.49
C HIS A 52 -2.68 -2.37 -10.26
N GLY A 53 -2.64 -2.37 -11.58
CA GLY A 53 -3.53 -3.16 -12.44
C GLY A 53 -3.16 -4.65 -12.48
N TRP A 54 -4.16 -5.51 -12.30
CA TRP A 54 -4.04 -6.98 -12.36
C TRP A 54 -3.60 -7.50 -13.73
N ARG A 55 -3.84 -6.74 -14.80
CA ARG A 55 -3.54 -7.15 -16.19
C ARG A 55 -2.05 -7.25 -16.50
N TYR A 56 -1.16 -6.90 -15.58
CA TYR A 56 0.26 -6.89 -15.84
C TYR A 56 1.01 -7.87 -14.93
N ASN A 57 1.93 -8.61 -15.53
CA ASN A 57 2.67 -9.75 -14.96
C ASN A 57 3.67 -9.39 -13.84
N GLN A 58 3.25 -8.64 -12.82
CA GLN A 58 4.08 -8.44 -11.63
C GLN A 58 4.27 -9.78 -10.91
N THR A 59 5.52 -10.25 -10.85
CA THR A 59 5.84 -11.44 -10.06
C THR A 59 5.82 -11.08 -8.58
N LEU A 60 4.79 -11.53 -7.87
CA LEU A 60 4.68 -11.38 -6.42
C LEU A 60 5.33 -12.54 -5.70
N TYR A 61 6.31 -12.23 -4.86
CA TYR A 61 6.96 -13.17 -3.96
C TYR A 61 6.20 -13.19 -2.63
N ARG A 62 6.07 -14.38 -2.05
CA ARG A 62 5.30 -14.63 -0.81
C ARG A 62 6.14 -15.43 0.16
N LEU A 63 6.24 -15.00 1.42
CA LEU A 63 7.04 -15.68 2.44
C LEU A 63 6.53 -17.09 2.78
N GLN A 64 5.25 -17.37 2.53
CA GLN A 64 4.65 -18.69 2.68
C GLN A 64 5.19 -19.74 1.69
N ASN A 65 5.74 -19.30 0.55
CA ASN A 65 6.39 -20.19 -0.41
C ASN A 65 7.87 -20.31 -0.05
N THR A 66 8.36 -21.54 0.19
CA THR A 66 9.73 -21.81 0.65
C THR A 66 10.80 -21.29 -0.31
N LYS A 67 10.63 -21.49 -1.62
CA LYS A 67 11.56 -20.99 -2.64
C LYS A 67 11.61 -19.45 -2.65
N HIS A 68 10.46 -18.80 -2.57
CA HIS A 68 10.39 -17.33 -2.48
C HIS A 68 11.03 -16.83 -1.19
N ARG A 69 10.75 -17.51 -0.08
CA ARG A 69 11.28 -17.20 1.24
C ARG A 69 12.81 -17.15 1.20
N ASP A 70 13.46 -18.18 0.67
CA ASP A 70 14.93 -18.23 0.61
C ASP A 70 15.51 -17.08 -0.23
N LEU A 71 14.89 -16.76 -1.36
CA LEU A 71 15.29 -15.62 -2.19
C LEU A 71 15.15 -14.28 -1.46
N ILE A 72 14.03 -14.08 -0.77
CA ILE A 72 13.76 -12.87 0.03
C ILE A 72 14.75 -12.77 1.21
N PHE A 73 15.07 -13.88 1.89
CA PHE A 73 15.98 -13.84 3.02
C PHE A 73 17.45 -13.60 2.62
N LYS A 74 17.82 -13.93 1.38
CA LYS A 74 19.12 -13.60 0.78
C LYS A 74 19.19 -12.18 0.19
N SER A 75 18.08 -11.46 0.12
CA SER A 75 18.01 -10.13 -0.46
C SER A 75 18.13 -9.01 0.58
N THR A 76 18.56 -7.83 0.16
CA THR A 76 18.44 -6.60 0.93
C THR A 76 16.99 -6.13 0.86
N ARG A 77 16.26 -6.42 1.95
CA ARG A 77 14.85 -6.09 2.15
C ARG A 77 14.62 -4.68 2.69
N PHE A 78 13.60 -3.99 2.20
CA PHE A 78 13.11 -2.74 2.78
C PHE A 78 11.58 -2.64 2.74
N LEU A 79 11.03 -1.78 3.60
CA LEU A 79 9.62 -1.40 3.58
C LEU A 79 9.48 0.10 3.84
N VAL A 80 8.31 0.66 3.52
CA VAL A 80 7.96 2.04 3.88
C VAL A 80 6.94 2.02 5.00
N SER A 81 7.25 2.77 6.06
CA SER A 81 6.36 3.06 7.19
C SER A 81 5.77 4.45 7.04
N ARG A 82 4.68 4.70 7.75
CA ARG A 82 3.99 5.99 7.80
C ARG A 82 3.32 6.09 9.16
N ASP A 83 3.20 7.30 9.68
CA ASP A 83 2.36 7.60 10.84
C ASP A 83 0.96 6.96 10.66
N PRO A 84 0.48 6.16 11.63
CA PRO A 84 -0.78 5.44 11.50
C PRO A 84 -1.98 6.35 11.20
N TYR A 85 -2.09 7.51 11.85
CA TYR A 85 -3.20 8.44 11.61
C TYR A 85 -3.14 9.06 10.22
N SER A 86 -1.96 9.49 9.79
CA SER A 86 -1.72 10.01 8.43
C SER A 86 -2.01 8.97 7.35
N LYS A 87 -1.68 7.70 7.61
CA LYS A 87 -2.03 6.57 6.73
C LYS A 87 -3.56 6.39 6.64
N LEU A 88 -4.23 6.36 7.80
CA LEU A 88 -5.68 6.21 7.89
C LEU A 88 -6.42 7.37 7.22
N LEU A 89 -5.98 8.61 7.46
CA LEU A 89 -6.52 9.80 6.81
C LEU A 89 -6.35 9.73 5.28
N SER A 90 -5.19 9.29 4.80
CA SER A 90 -4.96 9.10 3.37
C SER A 90 -5.87 8.03 2.75
N GLY A 91 -6.19 6.98 3.51
CA GLY A 91 -7.18 5.98 3.11
C GLY A 91 -8.59 6.56 3.08
N TYR A 92 -8.99 7.20 4.17
CA TYR A 92 -10.29 7.86 4.32
C TYR A 92 -10.55 8.84 3.17
N MET A 93 -9.60 9.74 2.86
CA MET A 93 -9.75 10.67 1.73
C MET A 93 -9.84 9.95 0.36
N ASP A 94 -9.09 8.87 0.14
CA ASP A 94 -9.07 8.15 -1.15
C ASP A 94 -10.28 7.23 -1.35
N LYS A 95 -11.06 6.95 -0.30
CA LYS A 95 -12.25 6.09 -0.35
C LYS A 95 -13.52 6.85 -0.03
N LEU A 96 -13.57 7.52 1.13
CA LEU A 96 -14.77 8.14 1.67
C LEU A 96 -15.05 9.55 1.10
N PHE A 97 -14.21 10.07 0.19
CA PHE A 97 -14.52 11.29 -0.58
C PHE A 97 -14.86 11.01 -2.04
N LEU A 98 -14.88 9.74 -2.46
CA LEU A 98 -15.25 9.35 -3.81
C LEU A 98 -16.67 8.77 -3.82
N PRO A 99 -17.61 9.34 -4.60
CA PRO A 99 -19.01 8.92 -4.61
C PRO A 99 -19.24 7.41 -4.78
N MET A 100 -18.36 6.74 -5.53
CA MET A 100 -18.45 5.30 -5.78
C MET A 100 -18.36 4.41 -4.53
N TYR A 101 -17.78 4.90 -3.42
CA TYR A 101 -17.65 4.13 -2.18
C TYR A 101 -18.69 4.51 -1.13
N TRP A 102 -19.39 5.64 -1.29
CA TRP A 102 -20.30 6.14 -0.27
C TRP A 102 -21.49 5.20 -0.03
N THR A 103 -22.13 4.73 -1.11
CA THR A 103 -23.34 3.90 -1.04
C THR A 103 -23.08 2.46 -0.57
N PHE A 104 -21.82 2.05 -0.43
CA PHE A 104 -21.45 0.75 0.12
C PHE A 104 -20.65 0.89 1.42
N GLN A 105 -19.45 1.48 1.36
CA GLN A 105 -18.58 1.62 2.53
C GLN A 105 -19.12 2.67 3.50
N GLY A 106 -19.46 3.86 3.00
CA GLY A 106 -19.94 4.97 3.83
C GLY A 106 -21.21 4.60 4.61
N ILE A 107 -22.24 4.09 3.94
CA ILE A 107 -23.49 3.66 4.58
C ILE A 107 -23.23 2.56 5.62
N ASN A 108 -22.42 1.54 5.30
CA ASN A 108 -22.12 0.46 6.24
C ASN A 108 -21.45 0.98 7.52
N MET A 109 -20.45 1.84 7.36
CA MET A 109 -19.76 2.46 8.50
C MET A 109 -20.71 3.31 9.34
N ILE A 110 -21.52 4.18 8.71
CA ILE A 110 -22.51 5.02 9.41
C ILE A 110 -23.48 4.16 10.21
N LYS A 111 -24.07 3.11 9.62
CA LYS A 111 -25.00 2.21 10.31
C LYS A 111 -24.41 1.55 11.56
N LYS A 112 -23.09 1.33 11.56
CA LYS A 112 -22.40 0.64 12.64
C LYS A 112 -22.11 1.55 13.83
N VAL A 113 -21.77 2.82 13.58
CA VAL A 113 -21.22 3.72 14.62
C VAL A 113 -22.14 4.89 14.98
N ARG A 114 -22.99 5.33 14.05
CA ARG A 114 -23.88 6.47 14.26
C ARG A 114 -25.19 6.00 14.88
N LYS A 115 -25.53 6.50 16.07
CA LYS A 115 -26.74 6.10 16.81
C LYS A 115 -28.04 6.48 16.09
N ASN A 116 -28.12 7.72 15.61
CA ASN A 116 -29.32 8.29 14.96
C ASN A 116 -28.96 8.89 13.59
N PRO A 117 -28.65 8.05 12.58
CA PRO A 117 -28.34 8.54 11.24
C PRO A 117 -29.59 9.08 10.54
N SER A 118 -29.45 10.14 9.74
CA SER A 118 -30.55 10.64 8.90
C SER A 118 -30.84 9.70 7.73
N ASP A 119 -32.05 9.78 7.16
CA ASP A 119 -32.40 9.03 5.96
C ASP A 119 -31.46 9.34 4.78
N LEU A 120 -31.02 10.60 4.68
CA LEU A 120 -30.05 11.02 3.67
C LEU A 120 -28.68 10.35 3.90
N SER A 121 -28.20 10.31 5.15
CA SER A 121 -26.96 9.61 5.51
C SER A 121 -27.05 8.12 5.19
N LEU A 122 -28.20 7.49 5.48
CA LEU A 122 -28.46 6.08 5.19
C LEU A 122 -28.68 5.76 3.70
N LYS A 123 -28.99 6.77 2.88
CA LYS A 123 -29.16 6.63 1.43
C LYS A 123 -27.87 6.93 0.66
N CYS A 124 -27.09 7.91 1.13
CA CYS A 124 -25.95 8.44 0.40
C CYS A 124 -24.61 8.00 0.98
N GLY A 125 -24.46 7.87 2.30
CA GLY A 125 -23.19 7.49 2.95
C GLY A 125 -22.05 8.51 2.83
N HIS A 126 -22.35 9.69 2.31
CA HIS A 126 -21.41 10.75 1.93
C HIS A 126 -20.80 11.53 3.11
N ASP A 127 -21.42 11.47 4.27
CA ASP A 127 -21.21 12.37 5.42
C ASP A 127 -20.62 11.65 6.63
N LEU A 128 -19.92 10.52 6.41
CA LEU A 128 -19.16 9.86 7.47
C LEU A 128 -17.95 10.73 7.85
N SER A 129 -17.84 11.15 9.09
CA SER A 129 -16.68 11.92 9.58
C SER A 129 -15.43 11.05 9.77
N PHE A 130 -14.26 11.68 9.88
CA PHE A 130 -13.03 10.95 10.17
C PHE A 130 -13.07 10.25 11.55
N GLN A 131 -13.70 10.87 12.55
CA GLN A 131 -13.85 10.24 13.87
C GLN A 131 -14.70 8.97 13.80
N GLU A 132 -15.86 9.03 13.14
CA GLU A 132 -16.74 7.86 12.96
C GLU A 132 -16.07 6.75 12.15
N PHE A 133 -15.24 7.12 11.17
CA PHE A 133 -14.40 6.17 10.45
C PHE A 133 -13.41 5.47 11.39
N LEU A 134 -12.75 6.19 12.30
CA LEU A 134 -11.88 5.58 13.32
C LEU A 134 -12.66 4.68 14.28
N ASP A 135 -13.82 5.14 14.75
CA ASP A 135 -14.71 4.35 15.62
C ASP A 135 -15.11 3.05 14.93
N PHE A 136 -15.43 3.10 13.63
CA PHE A 136 -15.76 1.90 12.86
C PHE A 136 -14.59 0.91 12.84
N LEU A 137 -13.37 1.37 12.59
CA LEU A 137 -12.19 0.50 12.60
C LEU A 137 -11.96 -0.15 13.97
N LEU A 138 -12.29 0.53 15.06
CA LEU A 138 -12.21 -0.05 16.40
C LEU A 138 -13.26 -1.16 16.61
N THR A 139 -14.46 -1.02 16.02
CA THR A 139 -15.50 -2.06 16.08
C THR A 139 -15.15 -3.32 15.29
N GLU A 140 -14.32 -3.21 14.25
CA GLU A 140 -13.93 -4.32 13.36
C GLU A 140 -12.48 -4.79 13.58
N LYS A 141 -11.80 -4.31 14.63
CA LYS A 141 -10.37 -4.54 14.89
C LYS A 141 -9.96 -6.02 14.96
N ASP A 142 -10.88 -6.87 15.38
CA ASP A 142 -10.64 -8.30 15.60
C ASP A 142 -10.90 -9.14 14.34
N ASP A 143 -11.51 -8.56 13.30
CA ASP A 143 -11.74 -9.22 12.00
C ASP A 143 -11.21 -8.35 10.84
N PRO A 144 -9.94 -8.55 10.45
CA PRO A 144 -9.32 -7.79 9.36
C PRO A 144 -10.03 -7.97 8.03
N THR A 145 -10.79 -9.04 7.83
CA THR A 145 -11.47 -9.32 6.55
C THR A 145 -12.57 -8.31 6.26
N LYS A 146 -13.17 -7.72 7.31
CA LYS A 146 -14.20 -6.68 7.22
C LYS A 146 -13.65 -5.28 7.01
N ILE A 147 -12.34 -5.09 7.20
CA ILE A 147 -11.67 -3.81 6.99
C ILE A 147 -11.13 -3.76 5.55
N ASP A 148 -11.41 -2.68 4.82
CA ASP A 148 -10.80 -2.44 3.50
C ASP A 148 -9.27 -2.47 3.63
N GLY A 149 -8.61 -3.11 2.67
CA GLY A 149 -7.16 -3.25 2.69
C GLY A 149 -6.38 -1.92 2.86
N HIS A 150 -6.92 -0.82 2.35
CA HIS A 150 -6.27 0.49 2.46
C HIS A 150 -6.24 1.03 3.89
N PHE A 151 -7.09 0.52 4.79
CA PHE A 151 -7.15 0.92 6.19
C PHE A 151 -6.47 -0.08 7.12
N ARG A 152 -6.18 -1.30 6.63
CA ARG A 152 -5.58 -2.35 7.45
C ARG A 152 -4.21 -1.93 7.98
N PRO A 153 -3.89 -2.25 9.24
CA PRO A 153 -2.55 -2.07 9.79
C PRO A 153 -1.44 -2.74 8.97
N THR A 154 -0.22 -2.22 9.09
CA THR A 154 0.94 -2.67 8.30
C THR A 154 1.23 -4.16 8.48
N GLN A 155 1.04 -4.71 9.68
CA GLN A 155 1.34 -6.12 9.97
C GLN A 155 0.56 -7.11 9.10
N PHE A 156 -0.62 -6.74 8.58
CA PHE A 156 -1.41 -7.60 7.69
C PHE A 156 -0.82 -7.70 6.28
N TYR A 157 0.01 -6.73 5.90
CA TYR A 157 0.72 -6.72 4.61
C TYR A 157 2.15 -7.21 4.74
N CYS A 158 2.84 -6.69 5.76
CA CYS A 158 4.17 -7.10 6.15
C CYS A 158 4.37 -6.91 7.63
N SER A 159 4.55 -8.02 8.34
CA SER A 159 5.06 -8.00 9.70
C SER A 159 6.57 -7.73 9.68
N PRO A 160 7.06 -6.63 10.27
CA PRO A 160 8.50 -6.35 10.35
C PRO A 160 9.27 -7.45 11.09
N CYS A 161 8.64 -8.15 12.04
CA CYS A 161 9.23 -9.26 12.78
C CYS A 161 9.52 -10.48 11.89
N ILE A 162 8.65 -10.73 10.90
CA ILE A 162 8.78 -11.86 9.96
C ILE A 162 9.65 -11.43 8.77
N PHE A 163 9.36 -10.27 8.17
CA PHE A 163 10.05 -9.77 6.99
C PHE A 163 11.48 -9.32 7.27
N LYS A 164 11.79 -8.87 8.50
CA LYS A 164 13.12 -8.42 8.96
C LYS A 164 13.79 -7.48 7.94
N PRO A 165 13.21 -6.29 7.68
CA PRO A 165 13.77 -5.34 6.73
C PRO A 165 15.13 -4.82 7.21
N HIS A 166 16.07 -4.63 6.29
CA HIS A 166 17.33 -3.92 6.55
C HIS A 166 17.13 -2.41 6.57
N PHE A 167 16.14 -1.90 5.81
CA PHE A 167 15.77 -0.49 5.80
C PHE A 167 14.27 -0.31 6.03
N VAL A 168 13.93 0.64 6.89
CA VAL A 168 12.56 1.12 7.09
C VAL A 168 12.54 2.59 6.70
N ALA A 169 12.05 2.87 5.50
CA ALA A 169 11.82 4.24 5.05
C ALA A 169 10.57 4.82 5.73
N LYS A 170 10.49 6.13 5.82
CA LYS A 170 9.34 6.87 6.33
C LYS A 170 8.70 7.69 5.23
N GLN A 171 7.37 7.71 5.20
CA GLN A 171 6.61 8.60 4.33
C GLN A 171 6.87 10.08 4.69
N GLU A 172 7.15 10.36 5.96
CA GLU A 172 7.40 11.70 6.49
C GLU A 172 8.73 12.28 5.97
N SER A 173 9.71 11.43 5.69
CA SER A 173 11.01 11.79 5.08
C SER A 173 11.19 11.17 3.69
N PHE A 174 10.09 10.98 2.95
CA PHE A 174 10.03 10.12 1.76
C PHE A 174 11.13 10.38 0.74
N LYS A 175 11.42 11.65 0.42
CA LYS A 175 12.46 12.00 -0.57
C LYS A 175 13.83 11.51 -0.11
N LYS A 176 14.26 11.94 1.07
CA LYS A 176 15.56 11.58 1.67
C LYS A 176 15.73 10.07 1.79
N ASP A 177 14.70 9.38 2.28
CA ASP A 177 14.77 7.93 2.52
C ASP A 177 14.76 7.14 1.21
N SER A 178 14.00 7.58 0.21
CA SER A 178 13.97 6.93 -1.10
C SER A 178 15.28 7.12 -1.86
N GLU A 179 15.84 8.34 -1.86
CA GLU A 179 17.16 8.63 -2.42
C GLU A 179 18.26 7.80 -1.75
N TYR A 180 18.23 7.68 -0.41
CA TYR A 180 19.19 6.86 0.32
C TYR A 180 19.09 5.38 -0.07
N ILE A 181 17.88 4.81 -0.10
CA ILE A 181 17.68 3.40 -0.47
C ILE A 181 18.13 3.17 -1.92
N LEU A 182 17.71 4.00 -2.87
CA LEU A 182 18.10 3.87 -4.27
C LEU A 182 19.61 4.03 -4.45
N GLY A 183 20.23 4.98 -3.76
CA GLY A 183 21.67 5.18 -3.73
C GLY A 183 22.43 3.94 -3.24
N LYS A 184 21.93 3.23 -2.21
CA LYS A 184 22.54 1.97 -1.74
C LYS A 184 22.57 0.86 -2.78
N PHE A 185 21.67 0.90 -3.76
CA PHE A 185 21.65 -0.06 -4.88
C PHE A 185 22.33 0.48 -6.16
N GLY A 186 22.80 1.73 -6.15
CA GLY A 186 23.33 2.41 -7.33
C GLY A 186 22.23 2.69 -8.37
N LEU A 187 21.06 3.12 -7.90
CA LEU A 187 19.84 3.33 -8.68
C LEU A 187 19.32 4.77 -8.55
N LEU A 188 20.15 5.74 -8.13
CA LEU A 188 19.69 7.11 -7.90
C LEU A 188 19.26 7.80 -9.21
N ASP A 189 19.93 7.50 -10.31
CA ASP A 189 19.72 8.16 -11.61
C ASP A 189 18.41 7.77 -12.33
N ILE A 190 17.60 6.87 -11.75
CA ILE A 190 16.35 6.41 -12.35
C ILE A 190 15.13 7.22 -11.88
N VAL A 191 15.29 8.09 -10.87
CA VAL A 191 14.20 8.89 -10.26
C VAL A 191 14.52 10.36 -10.21
#